data_AF-A0A1G3UHN4-F1
#
_entry.id   AF-A0A1G3UHN4-F1
#
_cell.length_a   1.000
_cell.length_b   1.000
_cell.length_c   1.000
_cell.angle_alpha   90.00
_cell.angle_beta   90.00
_cell.angle_gamma   90.00
#
_symmetry.space_group_name_H-M   'P 1'
#
loop_
_entity.id
_entity.type
_entity.pdbx_description
1 polymer ?
#
loop_
_entity_poly.entity_id
_entity_poly.type
_entity_poly.pdbx_seq_one_letter_code
_entity_poly.pdbx_strand_id
1 'polypeptide(L)'
;SGDESVAAFSEGKLEGTLIYLANPVRQFSDFTHKATNLDEVSGVYMSEEFLSKSELNEGDSVRVKNENGEIVAKIVSDNKISGDIVLLPTFDSKINSEALFSTYRFATASIERV
;
A
#
# COMPACT_ATOMS: atom_id res chain seq x y z
N SER A 1 15.89 -15.10 -30.15
CA SER A 1 15.69 -13.73 -29.65
C SER A 1 14.30 -13.33 -30.08
N GLY A 2 13.31 -13.41 -29.18
CA GLY A 2 11.97 -12.90 -29.46
C GLY A 2 11.93 -11.50 -28.89
N ASP A 3 11.79 -10.49 -29.74
CA ASP A 3 11.69 -9.11 -29.27
C ASP A 3 10.41 -8.97 -28.45
N GLU A 4 10.56 -8.66 -27.17
CA GLU A 4 9.42 -8.37 -26.30
C GLU A 4 8.79 -7.05 -26.76
N SER A 5 7.55 -7.10 -27.26
CA SER A 5 6.82 -5.90 -27.67
C SER A 5 6.22 -5.22 -26.44
N VAL A 6 6.61 -3.98 -26.17
CA VAL A 6 6.02 -3.17 -25.10
C VAL A 6 4.86 -2.36 -25.66
N ALA A 7 3.67 -2.54 -25.08
CA ALA A 7 2.50 -1.74 -25.43
C ALA A 7 2.71 -0.27 -25.05
N ALA A 8 2.22 0.66 -25.89
CA ALA A 8 2.24 2.08 -25.59
C ALA A 8 1.44 2.39 -24.30
N PHE A 9 1.90 3.39 -23.55
CA PHE A 9 1.23 3.86 -22.34
C PHE A 9 -0.15 4.45 -22.70
N SER A 10 -1.15 4.17 -21.87
CA SER A 10 -2.51 4.74 -21.96
C SER A 10 -3.02 5.02 -20.55
N GLU A 11 -3.56 6.21 -20.31
CA GLU A 11 -4.06 6.64 -18.98
C GLU A 11 -5.11 5.68 -18.40
N GLY A 12 -5.95 5.05 -19.23
CA GLY A 12 -6.98 4.10 -18.80
C GLY A 12 -6.46 2.80 -18.15
N LYS A 13 -5.15 2.60 -18.04
CA LYS A 13 -4.56 1.45 -17.31
C LYS A 13 -4.36 1.72 -15.81
N LEU A 14 -4.54 2.96 -15.35
CA LEU A 14 -4.44 3.35 -13.94
C LEU A 14 -5.81 3.76 -13.39
N GLU A 15 -6.81 2.91 -13.56
CA GLU A 15 -8.10 3.09 -12.88
C GLU A 15 -7.97 2.60 -11.43
N GLY A 16 -8.21 3.52 -10.48
CA GLY A 16 -8.10 3.28 -9.03
C GLY A 16 -6.87 3.95 -8.40
N THR A 17 -6.74 3.81 -7.08
CA THR A 17 -5.60 4.36 -6.34
C THR A 17 -4.39 3.44 -6.51
N LEU A 18 -3.23 4.03 -6.82
CA LEU A 18 -1.98 3.28 -6.90
C LEU A 18 -1.56 2.81 -5.51
N ILE A 19 -1.33 1.50 -5.37
CA ILE A 19 -0.82 0.87 -4.15
C ILE A 19 0.56 0.28 -4.41
N TYR A 20 1.45 0.38 -3.44
CA TYR A 20 2.81 -0.15 -3.49
C TYR A 20 3.12 -1.05 -2.30
N LEU A 21 3.57 -2.27 -2.59
CA LEU A 21 4.03 -3.24 -1.60
C LEU A 21 5.45 -2.93 -1.16
N ALA A 22 5.57 -2.18 -0.07
CA ALA A 22 6.84 -1.74 0.47
C ALA A 22 7.46 -2.79 1.39
N ASN A 23 8.77 -3.01 1.20
CA ASN A 23 9.60 -3.76 2.14
C ASN A 23 10.51 -2.77 2.88
N PRO A 24 10.15 -2.33 4.11
CA PRO A 24 10.95 -1.35 4.82
C PRO A 24 12.35 -1.91 5.14
N VAL A 25 13.37 -1.07 4.99
CA VAL A 25 14.80 -1.45 5.05
C VAL A 25 15.21 -2.11 6.39
N ARG A 26 14.44 -1.89 7.46
CA ARG A 26 14.71 -2.43 8.81
C ARG A 26 13.95 -3.71 9.13
N GLN A 27 13.25 -4.29 8.16
CA GLN A 27 12.38 -5.45 8.32
C GLN A 27 13.06 -6.68 7.70
N PHE A 28 13.86 -7.39 8.49
CA PHE A 28 14.64 -8.55 8.03
C PHE A 28 13.83 -9.87 8.01
N SER A 29 12.63 -9.88 8.62
CA SER A 29 11.70 -11.03 8.65
C SER A 29 10.29 -10.61 9.07
N ASP A 30 9.27 -11.45 8.82
CA ASP A 30 7.87 -11.26 9.26
C ASP A 30 7.70 -11.17 10.79
N PHE A 31 8.72 -11.51 11.56
CA PHE A 31 8.72 -11.40 13.02
C PHE A 31 9.14 -10.03 13.53
N THR A 32 9.60 -9.13 12.66
CA THR A 32 10.12 -7.82 13.07
C THR A 32 9.04 -6.96 13.76
N HIS A 33 7.74 -7.14 13.46
CA HIS A 33 6.65 -6.50 14.20
C HIS A 33 6.65 -6.80 15.73
N LYS A 34 7.30 -7.89 16.17
CA LYS A 34 7.42 -8.24 17.61
C LYS A 34 8.57 -7.52 18.32
N ALA A 35 9.44 -6.82 17.59
CA ALA A 35 10.59 -6.14 18.18
C ALA A 35 10.13 -4.89 18.94
N THR A 36 10.28 -4.90 20.27
CA THR A 36 9.85 -3.81 21.17
C THR A 36 10.47 -2.44 20.87
N ASN A 37 11.59 -2.41 20.11
CA ASN A 37 12.28 -1.17 19.73
C ASN A 37 11.92 -0.68 18.32
N LEU A 38 10.97 -1.32 17.62
CA LEU A 38 10.39 -0.77 16.39
C LEU A 38 9.03 -0.17 16.73
N ASP A 39 8.99 1.16 16.83
CA ASP A 39 7.75 1.94 16.97
C ASP A 39 6.98 2.07 15.64
N GLU A 40 7.21 1.18 14.67
CA GLU A 40 6.52 1.21 13.38
C GLU A 40 5.09 0.70 13.54
N VAL A 41 4.14 1.63 13.51
CA VAL A 41 2.70 1.36 13.52
C VAL A 41 2.32 0.71 12.20
N SER A 42 1.88 -0.53 12.25
CA SER A 42 1.40 -1.25 11.07
C SER A 42 0.05 -0.69 10.59
N GLY A 43 -0.08 -0.43 9.29
CA GLY A 43 -1.30 0.10 8.69
C GLY A 43 -1.17 0.42 7.20
N VAL A 44 -2.13 1.18 6.69
CA VAL A 44 -2.16 1.71 5.32
C VAL A 44 -1.49 3.08 5.34
N TYR A 45 -0.29 3.19 4.79
CA TYR A 45 0.45 4.44 4.81
C TYR A 45 0.00 5.35 3.67
N MET A 46 -0.30 6.60 4.01
CA MET A 46 -0.64 7.65 3.06
C MET A 46 0.20 8.89 3.36
N SER A 47 0.59 9.61 2.30
CA SER A 47 1.27 10.88 2.47
C SER A 47 0.33 11.92 3.09
N GLU A 48 0.88 12.86 3.87
CA GLU A 48 0.11 14.00 4.38
C GLU A 48 -0.55 14.78 3.23
N GLU A 49 0.15 14.90 2.10
CA GLU A 49 -0.35 15.53 0.88
C GLU A 49 -1.60 14.81 0.37
N PHE A 50 -1.56 13.48 0.25
CA PHE A 50 -2.69 12.70 -0.25
C PHE A 50 -3.88 12.79 0.71
N LEU A 51 -3.64 12.68 2.01
CA LEU A 51 -4.68 12.83 3.03
C LEU A 51 -5.36 14.20 2.95
N SER A 52 -4.58 15.27 2.79
CA SER A 52 -5.10 16.65 2.72
C SER A 52 -6.03 16.92 1.52
N LYS A 53 -5.88 16.15 0.44
CA LYS A 53 -6.73 16.23 -0.77
C LYS A 53 -7.91 15.25 -0.73
N SER A 54 -7.93 14.34 0.24
CA SER A 54 -8.94 13.29 0.39
C SER A 54 -9.92 13.61 1.52
N GLU A 55 -10.98 12.81 1.65
CA GLU A 55 -11.88 12.86 2.81
C GLU A 55 -11.43 11.93 3.95
N LEU A 56 -10.28 11.26 3.79
CA LEU A 56 -9.72 10.29 4.73
C LEU A 56 -8.78 10.98 5.73
N ASN A 57 -8.73 10.46 6.95
CA ASN A 57 -7.89 10.99 8.02
C ASN A 57 -7.01 9.90 8.63
N GLU A 58 -5.91 10.32 9.25
CA GLU A 58 -5.09 9.42 10.06
C GLU A 58 -5.95 8.70 11.11
N GLY A 59 -5.76 7.39 11.24
CA GLY A 59 -6.51 6.55 12.17
C GLY A 59 -7.85 6.02 11.66
N ASP A 60 -8.36 6.53 10.53
CA ASP A 60 -9.54 5.97 9.87
C ASP A 60 -9.28 4.51 9.50
N SER A 61 -10.27 3.64 9.73
CA SER A 61 -10.21 2.26 9.23
C SER A 61 -10.67 2.25 7.78
N VAL A 62 -9.82 1.76 6.90
CA VAL A 62 -10.10 1.68 5.46
C VAL A 62 -10.02 0.25 4.97
N ARG A 63 -10.88 -0.05 4.02
CA ARG A 63 -10.86 -1.25 3.19
C ARG A 63 -10.08 -0.92 1.93
N VAL A 64 -9.03 -1.69 1.67
CA VAL A 64 -8.26 -1.64 0.42
C VAL A 64 -8.55 -2.92 -0.35
N LYS A 65 -9.08 -2.80 -1.57
CA LYS A 65 -9.58 -3.95 -2.34
C LYS A 65 -9.19 -3.85 -3.82
N ASN A 66 -8.84 -4.98 -4.41
CA ASN A 66 -8.71 -5.14 -5.85
C ASN A 66 -9.17 -6.55 -6.28
N GLU A 67 -8.84 -6.95 -7.50
CA GLU A 67 -9.21 -8.26 -8.05
C GLU A 67 -8.52 -9.44 -7.34
N ASN A 68 -7.37 -9.21 -6.70
CA ASN A 68 -6.60 -10.26 -6.03
C ASN A 68 -7.13 -10.52 -4.61
N GLY A 69 -7.61 -9.48 -3.93
CA GLY A 69 -8.06 -9.62 -2.55
C GLY A 69 -8.53 -8.32 -1.90
N GLU A 70 -8.61 -8.37 -0.57
CA GLU A 70 -9.09 -7.28 0.27
C GLU A 70 -8.38 -7.33 1.63
N ILE A 71 -8.05 -6.15 2.16
CA ILE A 71 -7.58 -5.97 3.53
C ILE A 71 -8.35 -4.84 4.20
N VAL A 72 -8.40 -4.85 5.53
CA VAL A 72 -8.90 -3.73 6.34
C VAL A 72 -7.84 -3.36 7.36
N ALA A 73 -7.42 -2.11 7.34
CA ALA A 73 -6.40 -1.59 8.26
C ALA A 73 -6.58 -0.09 8.50
N LYS A 74 -5.94 0.43 9.53
CA LYS A 74 -5.98 1.86 9.85
C LYS A 74 -5.02 2.65 8.98
N ILE A 75 -5.41 3.86 8.62
CA ILE A 75 -4.52 4.82 7.97
C ILE A 75 -3.44 5.26 8.95
N VAL A 76 -2.20 5.26 8.47
CA VAL A 76 -1.05 5.85 9.13
C VAL A 76 -0.56 7.00 8.24
N SER A 77 -0.55 8.21 8.78
CA SER A 77 0.03 9.35 8.07
C SER A 77 1.54 9.22 8.06
N ASP A 78 2.17 9.38 6.89
CA ASP A 78 3.63 9.35 6.75
C ASP A 78 4.11 10.64 6.08
N ASN A 79 4.87 11.43 6.83
CA ASN A 79 5.44 12.70 6.40
C ASN A 79 6.77 12.57 5.63
N LYS A 80 7.24 11.33 5.41
CA LYS A 80 8.46 11.02 4.65
C LYS A 80 8.18 10.59 3.21
N ILE A 81 6.92 10.39 2.86
CA ILE A 81 6.45 10.08 1.50
C ILE A 81 5.59 11.22 0.97
N SER A 82 5.46 11.31 -0.36
CA SER A 82 4.67 12.32 -1.07
C SER A 82 4.01 11.70 -2.28
N GLY A 83 3.04 12.41 -2.86
CA GLY A 83 2.24 11.95 -4.00
C GLY A 83 1.01 11.15 -3.58
N ASP A 84 0.15 10.93 -4.57
CA ASP A 84 -1.16 10.29 -4.43
C ASP A 84 -1.03 8.76 -4.56
N ILE A 85 -0.20 8.16 -3.69
CA ILE A 85 0.10 6.72 -3.64
C ILE A 85 -0.08 6.18 -2.22
N VAL A 86 -0.51 4.93 -2.11
CA VAL A 86 -0.61 4.22 -0.84
C VAL A 86 0.51 3.20 -0.69
N LEU A 87 1.13 3.19 0.49
CA LEU A 87 2.12 2.20 0.86
C LEU A 87 1.48 1.11 1.75
N LEU A 88 1.72 -0.14 1.38
CA LEU A 88 1.35 -1.30 2.18
C LEU A 88 2.62 -2.04 2.62
N PRO A 89 2.85 -2.20 3.93
CA PRO A 89 4.02 -2.89 4.44
C PRO A 89 3.91 -4.41 4.25
N THR A 90 5.04 -5.09 4.03
CA THR A 90 5.13 -6.56 4.00
C THR A 90 5.31 -7.20 5.38
N PHE A 91 5.69 -6.42 6.39
CA PHE A 91 6.19 -6.99 7.64
C PHE A 91 5.11 -7.40 8.66
N ASP A 92 3.85 -7.06 8.42
CA ASP A 92 2.76 -7.46 9.29
C ASP A 92 1.88 -8.51 8.62
N SER A 93 2.15 -9.76 8.99
CA SER A 93 1.37 -10.92 8.56
C SER A 93 -0.11 -10.86 8.96
N LYS A 94 -0.52 -9.99 9.91
CA LYS A 94 -1.94 -9.81 10.24
C LYS A 94 -2.68 -8.97 9.21
N ILE A 95 -2.02 -7.99 8.60
CA ILE A 95 -2.61 -7.19 7.52
C ILE A 95 -2.64 -8.02 6.23
N ASN A 96 -1.63 -8.86 6.02
CA ASN A 96 -1.51 -9.72 4.85
C ASN A 96 -1.59 -8.93 3.52
N SER A 97 -0.85 -7.81 3.47
CA SER A 97 -0.81 -6.90 2.31
C SER A 97 -0.48 -7.59 0.99
N GLU A 98 0.32 -8.66 1.03
CA GLU A 98 0.72 -9.43 -0.15
C GLU A 98 -0.47 -10.03 -0.90
N ALA A 99 -1.61 -10.27 -0.22
CA ALA A 99 -2.84 -10.77 -0.86
C ALA A 99 -3.41 -9.84 -1.94
N LEU A 100 -3.03 -8.55 -1.94
CA LEU A 100 -3.44 -7.59 -2.97
C LEU A 100 -2.53 -7.60 -4.20
N PHE A 101 -1.38 -8.28 -4.16
CA PHE A 101 -0.36 -8.26 -5.21
C PHE A 101 -0.15 -9.65 -5.80
N SER A 102 0.21 -9.70 -7.08
CA SER A 102 0.57 -10.94 -7.77
C SER A 102 2.09 -11.05 -7.91
N THR A 103 2.63 -10.76 -9.08
CA THR A 103 4.07 -10.88 -9.39
C THR A 103 4.83 -9.55 -9.26
N TYR A 104 4.12 -8.42 -9.21
CA TYR A 104 4.68 -7.08 -9.18
C TYR A 104 4.30 -6.32 -7.92
N ARG A 105 5.15 -5.37 -7.50
CA ARG A 105 4.96 -4.61 -6.24
C ARG A 105 3.99 -3.44 -6.37
N PHE A 106 3.55 -3.10 -7.57
CA PHE A 106 2.56 -2.06 -7.79
C PHE A 106 1.27 -2.70 -8.29
N ALA A 107 0.15 -2.19 -7.80
CA ALA A 107 -1.19 -2.53 -8.26
C ALA A 107 -2.10 -1.30 -8.13
N THR A 108 -3.31 -1.39 -8.68
CA THR A 108 -4.38 -0.44 -8.35
C THR A 108 -5.37 -1.09 -7.40
N ALA A 109 -6.02 -0.27 -6.57
CA ALA A 109 -7.06 -0.71 -5.65
C ALA A 109 -8.09 0.41 -5.40
N SER A 110 -9.29 0.02 -4.97
CA SER A 110 -10.28 0.92 -4.38
C SER A 110 -9.99 1.06 -2.88
N ILE A 111 -10.14 2.28 -2.36
CA ILE A 111 -9.96 2.58 -0.94
C ILE A 111 -11.21 3.25 -0.40
N GLU A 112 -11.83 2.64 0.60
CA GLU A 112 -13.09 3.10 1.17
C GLU A 112 -13.01 3.04 2.70
N ARG A 113 -13.56 4.04 3.38
CA ARG A 113 -13.69 4.02 4.84
C ARG A 113 -14.71 2.96 5.28
N VAL A 114 -14.39 2.25 6.37
CA VAL A 114 -15.23 1.19 6.98
C VAL A 114 -16.00 1.74 8.17
#